data_AF-A0A7J6RT94-F1
#
_entry.id   AF-A0A7J6RT94-F1
#
_cell.length_a   1.000
_cell.length_b   1.000
_cell.length_c   1.000
_cell.angle_alpha   90.00
_cell.angle_beta   90.00
_cell.angle_gamma   90.00
#
_symmetry.space_group_name_H-M   'P 1'
#
loop_
_entity.id
_entity.type
_entity.pdbx_description
1 polymer ?
#
loop_
_entity_poly.entity_id
_entity_poly.type
_entity_poly.pdbx_seq_one_letter_code
_entity_poly.pdbx_strand_id
1 'polypeptide(L)'
;MSATASNPREQAINAYIGKVKEHREYEARCKKLREQIKEVENDFETSEDHLKALQSVGQIVGEVLKQLDEERFIVKASSGPRYVVTCKQRLDAAKLTTGTRV
;
A
#
# COMPACT_ATOMS: atom_id res chain seq x y z
N MET A 1 3.62 -8.46 73.95
CA MET A 1 3.80 -8.94 72.56
C MET A 1 2.41 -9.20 72.00
N SER A 2 1.74 -8.16 71.50
CA SER A 2 0.33 -8.23 71.09
C SER A 2 0.19 -8.57 69.61
N ALA A 3 -0.64 -9.58 69.36
CA ALA A 3 -1.17 -10.04 68.09
C ALA A 3 -1.20 -9.01 66.93
N THR A 4 -0.30 -9.20 65.96
CA THR A 4 -0.46 -8.68 64.59
C THR A 4 -1.04 -9.80 63.71
N ALA A 5 -2.29 -10.18 63.96
CA ALA A 5 -3.05 -10.94 62.98
C ALA A 5 -3.53 -9.95 61.92
N SER A 6 -2.83 -9.89 60.78
CA SER A 6 -3.22 -9.07 59.62
C SER A 6 -4.69 -9.32 59.30
N ASN A 7 -5.48 -8.24 59.29
CA ASN A 7 -6.93 -8.30 59.11
C ASN A 7 -7.24 -8.93 57.74
N PRO A 8 -8.12 -9.96 57.63
CA PRO A 8 -8.44 -10.59 56.34
C PRO A 8 -8.95 -9.59 55.29
N ARG A 9 -9.53 -8.47 55.74
CA ARG A 9 -9.92 -7.34 54.89
C ARG A 9 -8.73 -6.66 54.23
N GLU A 10 -7.62 -6.46 54.94
CA GLU A 10 -6.41 -5.83 54.41
C GLU A 10 -5.71 -6.72 53.39
N GLN A 11 -5.69 -8.04 53.63
CA GLN A 11 -5.17 -9.01 52.66
C GLN A 11 -5.98 -9.01 51.36
N ALA A 12 -7.31 -8.98 51.45
CA ALA A 12 -8.20 -8.90 50.28
C ALA A 12 -8.03 -7.59 49.49
N ILE A 13 -7.88 -6.46 50.19
CA ILE A 13 -7.62 -5.16 49.55
C ILE A 13 -6.26 -5.16 48.84
N ASN A 14 -5.21 -5.70 49.46
CA ASN A 14 -3.89 -5.79 48.86
C ASN A 14 -3.88 -6.69 47.61
N ALA A 15 -4.59 -7.83 47.65
CA ALA A 15 -4.77 -8.70 46.49
C ALA A 15 -5.52 -7.99 45.34
N TYR A 16 -6.57 -7.23 45.66
CA TYR A 16 -7.31 -6.44 44.68
C TYR A 16 -6.44 -5.34 44.04
N ILE A 17 -5.66 -4.63 44.83
CA ILE A 17 -4.71 -3.61 44.33
C ILE A 17 -3.66 -4.24 43.41
N GLY A 18 -3.15 -5.43 43.75
CA GLY A 18 -2.24 -6.19 42.88
C GLY A 18 -2.88 -6.50 41.53
N LYS A 19 -4.12 -7.02 41.53
CA LYS A 19 -4.87 -7.32 40.30
C LYS A 19 -5.16 -6.09 39.45
N VAL A 20 -5.47 -4.94 40.06
CA VAL A 20 -5.68 -3.68 39.34
C VAL A 20 -4.39 -3.19 38.69
N LYS A 21 -3.23 -3.35 39.34
CA LYS A 21 -1.93 -3.01 38.75
C LYS A 21 -1.61 -3.91 37.56
N GLU A 22 -1.77 -5.23 37.71
CA GLU A 22 -1.60 -6.19 36.62
C GLU A 22 -2.49 -5.83 35.42
N HIS A 23 -3.77 -5.52 35.65
CA HIS A 23 -4.69 -5.13 34.59
C HIS A 23 -4.22 -3.87 33.83
N ARG A 24 -3.74 -2.85 34.56
CA ARG A 24 -3.22 -1.62 33.95
C ARG A 24 -1.95 -1.87 33.13
N GLU A 25 -1.07 -2.75 33.59
CA GLU A 25 0.14 -3.13 32.85
C GLU A 25 -0.21 -3.88 31.56
N TYR A 26 -1.14 -4.84 31.62
CA TYR A 26 -1.62 -5.54 30.43
C TYR A 26 -2.34 -4.61 29.46
N GLU A 27 -3.16 -3.68 29.95
CA GLU A 27 -3.83 -2.69 29.11
C GLU A 27 -2.82 -1.80 28.36
N ALA A 28 -1.79 -1.30 29.05
CA ALA A 28 -0.71 -0.54 28.43
C ALA A 28 0.05 -1.37 27.38
N ARG A 29 0.35 -2.64 27.68
CA ARG A 29 1.01 -3.56 26.75
C ARG A 29 0.14 -3.85 25.52
N CYS A 30 -1.15 -4.08 25.71
CA CYS A 30 -2.11 -4.30 24.63
C CYS A 30 -2.22 -3.07 23.73
N LYS A 31 -2.23 -1.85 24.30
CA LYS A 31 -2.26 -0.62 23.52
C LYS A 31 -1.01 -0.47 22.66
N LYS A 32 0.18 -0.68 23.25
CA LYS A 32 1.45 -0.63 22.52
C LYS A 32 1.52 -1.65 21.39
N LEU A 33 1.10 -2.89 21.63
CA LEU A 33 1.07 -3.94 20.60
C LEU A 33 0.10 -3.58 19.45
N ARG A 34 -1.05 -2.96 19.75
CA ARG A 34 -1.98 -2.50 18.71
C ARG A 34 -1.41 -1.39 17.85
N GLU A 35 -0.66 -0.46 18.44
CA GLU A 35 0.03 0.60 17.70
C GLU A 35 1.10 -0.01 16.78
N GLN A 36 1.91 -0.94 17.29
CA GLN A 36 2.92 -1.64 16.49
C GLN A 36 2.32 -2.45 15.32
N ILE A 37 1.18 -3.12 15.53
CA ILE A 37 0.50 -3.85 14.45
C ILE A 37 0.09 -2.89 13.34
N LYS A 38 -0.47 -1.73 13.67
CA LYS A 38 -0.87 -0.74 12.66
C LYS A 38 0.30 -0.19 11.88
N GLU A 39 1.43 0.06 12.55
CA GLU A 39 2.66 0.51 11.89
C GLU A 39 3.14 -0.55 10.88
N VAL A 40 3.21 -1.82 11.30
CA VAL A 40 3.63 -2.93 10.44
C VAL A 40 2.64 -3.18 9.29
N GLU A 41 1.33 -3.06 9.52
CA GLU A 41 0.31 -3.17 8.47
C GLU A 41 0.48 -2.08 7.40
N ASN A 42 0.72 -0.83 7.81
CA ASN A 42 0.96 0.28 6.87
C ASN A 42 2.26 0.07 6.07
N ASP A 43 3.34 -0.36 6.73
CA ASP A 43 4.61 -0.64 6.07
C ASP A 43 4.47 -1.80 5.08
N PHE A 44 3.70 -2.82 5.45
CA PHE A 44 3.39 -3.95 4.59
C PHE A 44 2.61 -3.51 3.35
N GLU A 45 1.51 -2.75 3.52
CA GLU A 45 0.73 -2.22 2.39
C GLU A 45 1.59 -1.38 1.44
N THR A 46 2.43 -0.51 2.00
CA THR A 46 3.34 0.34 1.21
C THR A 46 4.34 -0.51 0.43
N SER A 47 4.91 -1.54 1.06
CA SER A 47 5.86 -2.45 0.41
C SER A 47 5.23 -3.28 -0.71
N GLU A 48 4.00 -3.75 -0.52
CA GLU A 48 3.23 -4.48 -1.53
C GLU A 48 2.89 -3.60 -2.74
N ASP A 49 2.54 -2.34 -2.50
CA ASP A 49 2.27 -1.39 -3.58
C ASP A 49 3.53 -1.01 -4.35
N HIS A 50 4.68 -0.89 -3.68
CA HIS A 50 5.98 -0.76 -4.36
C HIS A 50 6.30 -1.99 -5.21
N LEU A 51 6.04 -3.20 -4.70
CA LEU A 51 6.25 -4.44 -5.46
C LEU A 51 5.37 -4.50 -6.71
N LYS A 52 4.10 -4.15 -6.60
CA LYS A 52 3.18 -4.06 -7.75
C LYS A 52 3.65 -2.99 -8.74
N ALA A 53 4.12 -1.85 -8.27
CA ALA A 53 4.65 -0.79 -9.13
C ALA A 53 5.89 -1.25 -9.92
N LEU A 54 6.78 -2.05 -9.32
CA LEU A 54 7.97 -2.58 -10.00
C LEU A 54 7.64 -3.56 -11.13
N GLN A 55 6.47 -4.20 -11.10
CA GLN A 55 6.01 -5.05 -12.20
C GLN A 55 5.52 -4.25 -13.41
N SER A 56 5.28 -2.95 -13.24
CA SER A 56 4.89 -2.09 -14.35
C SER A 56 6.08 -1.84 -15.28
N VAL A 57 5.88 -2.04 -16.58
CA VAL A 57 6.86 -1.75 -17.61
C VAL A 57 6.59 -0.39 -18.24
N GLY A 58 7.65 0.37 -18.48
CA GLY A 58 7.57 1.62 -19.22
C GLY A 58 7.14 1.39 -20.67
N GLN A 59 6.28 2.26 -21.18
CA GLN A 59 5.86 2.25 -22.58
C GLN A 59 6.60 3.36 -23.34
N ILE A 60 6.99 3.08 -24.59
CA ILE A 60 7.69 4.06 -25.43
C ILE A 60 6.68 5.09 -25.91
N VAL A 61 6.99 6.36 -25.69
CA VAL A 61 6.16 7.49 -26.12
C VAL A 61 6.54 7.88 -27.55
N GLY A 62 5.54 8.04 -28.41
CA GLY A 62 5.69 8.43 -29.80
C GLY A 62 4.60 9.40 -30.29
N GLU A 63 4.74 9.80 -31.54
CA GLU A 63 3.78 10.66 -32.24
C GLU A 63 3.27 9.96 -33.49
N VAL A 64 1.95 9.96 -33.69
CA VAL A 64 1.32 9.41 -34.88
C VAL A 64 1.59 10.33 -36.07
N LEU A 65 2.33 9.85 -37.07
CA LEU A 65 2.61 10.62 -38.28
C LEU A 65 1.51 10.45 -39.32
N LYS A 66 1.12 9.20 -39.60
CA LYS A 66 0.16 8.89 -40.66
C LYS A 66 -0.52 7.55 -40.41
N GLN A 67 -1.82 7.48 -40.67
CA GLN A 67 -2.57 6.23 -40.74
C GLN A 67 -2.33 5.57 -42.11
N LEU A 68 -1.97 4.29 -42.12
CA LEU A 68 -1.76 3.53 -43.35
C LEU A 68 -3.03 2.79 -43.74
N ASP A 69 -3.54 2.00 -42.79
CA ASP A 69 -4.76 1.20 -42.88
C ASP A 69 -5.61 1.41 -41.61
N GLU A 70 -6.79 0.80 -41.51
CA GLU A 70 -7.64 0.89 -40.32
C GLU A 70 -6.92 0.43 -39.03
N GLU A 71 -6.02 -0.56 -39.13
CA GLU A 71 -5.33 -1.14 -37.97
C GLU A 71 -3.85 -0.71 -37.82
N ARG A 72 -3.25 -0.12 -38.86
CA ARG A 72 -1.80 0.14 -38.95
C ARG A 72 -1.48 1.62 -39.04
N PHE A 73 -0.58 2.06 -38.17
CA PHE A 73 -0.16 3.46 -38.05
C PHE A 73 1.36 3.60 -38.16
N ILE A 74 1.82 4.68 -38.79
CA ILE A 74 3.21 5.10 -38.73
C ILE A 74 3.38 5.99 -37.50
N VAL A 75 4.20 5.54 -36.55
CA VAL A 75 4.54 6.29 -35.33
C VAL A 75 6.02 6.63 -35.36
N LYS A 76 6.35 7.87 -35.01
CA LYS A 76 7.72 8.30 -34.74
C LYS A 76 7.97 8.16 -33.25
N ALA A 77 8.90 7.30 -32.85
CA ALA A 77 9.31 7.21 -31.46
C ALA A 77 10.04 8.50 -31.05
N SER A 78 9.93 8.89 -29.77
CA SER A 78 10.68 10.04 -29.24
C SER A 78 12.20 9.87 -29.41
N SER A 79 12.68 8.62 -29.54
CA SER A 79 14.07 8.28 -29.84
C SER A 79 14.52 8.58 -31.28
N GLY A 80 13.59 8.87 -32.20
CA GLY A 80 13.89 9.26 -33.58
C GLY A 80 13.42 8.29 -34.69
N PRO A 81 13.57 6.96 -34.55
CA PRO A 81 13.12 6.00 -35.57
C PRO A 81 11.60 6.02 -35.81
N ARG A 82 11.20 5.64 -37.03
CA ARG A 82 9.79 5.47 -37.41
C ARG A 82 9.45 4.00 -37.47
N TYR A 83 8.33 3.63 -36.87
CA TYR A 83 7.82 2.27 -36.84
C TYR A 83 6.42 2.21 -37.44
N VAL A 84 6.11 1.08 -38.08
CA VAL A 84 4.74 0.71 -38.42
C VAL A 84 4.23 -0.15 -37.28
N VAL A 85 3.21 0.32 -36.57
CA VAL A 85 2.66 -0.34 -35.38
C VAL A 85 1.17 -0.60 -35.57
N THR A 86 0.68 -1.64 -34.90
CA THR A 86 -0.74 -1.95 -34.84
C THR A 86 -1.37 -1.34 -33.59
N CYS A 87 -2.65 -0.96 -33.69
CA CYS A 87 -3.41 -0.48 -32.55
C CYS A 87 -4.04 -1.66 -31.78
N LYS A 88 -4.22 -1.50 -30.47
CA LYS A 88 -4.99 -2.45 -29.65
C LYS A 88 -6.48 -2.29 -29.95
N GLN A 89 -7.19 -3.39 -30.20
CA GLN A 89 -8.62 -3.39 -30.59
C GLN A 89 -9.57 -2.69 -29.60
N ARG A 90 -9.16 -2.49 -28.35
CA ARG A 90 -9.96 -1.76 -27.34
C ARG A 90 -9.87 -0.24 -27.46
N LEU A 91 -8.94 0.27 -28.27
CA LEU A 91 -8.72 1.70 -28.47
C LEU A 91 -9.50 2.16 -29.70
N ASP A 92 -10.09 3.35 -29.59
CA ASP A 92 -10.82 3.99 -30.67
C ASP A 92 -9.83 4.59 -31.69
N ALA A 93 -9.75 3.96 -32.86
CA ALA A 93 -8.86 4.37 -33.94
C ALA A 93 -9.17 5.78 -34.48
N ALA A 94 -10.40 6.27 -34.32
CA ALA A 94 -10.78 7.60 -34.80
C ALA A 94 -10.05 8.73 -34.05
N LYS A 95 -9.59 8.49 -32.83
CA LYS A 95 -8.84 9.48 -32.02
C LYS A 95 -7.35 9.51 -32.35
N LEU A 96 -6.85 8.53 -33.11
CA LEU A 96 -5.44 8.44 -33.50
C LEU A 96 -5.17 9.27 -34.76
N THR A 97 -5.36 10.59 -34.64
CA THR A 97 -5.10 11.54 -35.71
C THR A 97 -3.61 11.85 -35.84
N THR A 98 -3.20 12.36 -37.00
CA THR A 98 -1.83 12.84 -37.24
C THR A 98 -1.46 13.95 -36.26
N GLY A 99 -0.31 13.82 -35.59
CA GLY A 99 0.16 14.74 -34.55
C GLY A 99 -0.22 14.33 -33.12
N THR A 100 -0.99 13.24 -32.94
CA THR A 100 -1.37 12.76 -31.61
C THR A 100 -0.19 12.06 -30.93
N ARG A 101 0.06 12.38 -29.65
CA ARG A 101 1.08 11.73 -28.82
C ARG A 101 0.49 10.48 -28.15
N VAL A 102 1.14 9.34 -28.31
CA VAL A 102 0.71 8.01 -27.84
C VAL A 102 1.82 7.27 -27.12
#